data_AF-A0A8B6BQ80-F1
#
_entry.id   AF-A0A8B6BQ80-F1
#
_cell.length_a   1.000
_cell.length_b   1.000
_cell.length_c   1.000
_cell.angle_alpha   90.00
_cell.angle_beta   90.00
_cell.angle_gamma   90.00
#
_symmetry.space_group_name_H-M   'P 1'
#
loop_
_entity.id
_entity.type
_entity.pdbx_description
1 polymer ?
#
loop_
_entity_poly.entity_id
_entity_poly.type
_entity_poly.pdbx_seq_one_letter_code
_entity_poly.pdbx_strand_id
1 'polypeptide(L)'
;MMTTNEIDINSVMKDMNKIKRSDLNELKSLSAPPSGVIKVMQAVCLLLGNGKCSSWTDSQKNLSDPNSFLQKLKNVDKDNIRPSVMTRIRKTYTSDPDFTTERMMSISRAAGSLCRWVIAMDQYDKHLKTSSQTEKKTTEKQNKSDKFSRYSVSTFGHIWKYL
;
A
#
# COMPACT_ATOMS: atom_id res chain seq x y z
N MET A 1 14.52 -20.40 5.61
CA MET A 1 14.34 -19.47 4.47
C MET A 1 12.87 -19.05 4.43
N MET A 2 12.47 -17.90 5.00
CA MET A 2 11.24 -17.17 4.64
C MET A 2 11.31 -15.76 5.29
N THR A 3 11.97 -14.81 4.64
CA THR A 3 11.75 -13.38 4.93
C THR A 3 10.82 -12.83 3.87
N THR A 4 9.57 -13.30 3.87
CA THR A 4 8.49 -12.54 3.24
C THR A 4 8.34 -11.27 4.06
N ASN A 5 8.97 -10.20 3.56
CA ASN A 5 8.73 -8.83 3.98
C ASN A 5 7.24 -8.64 4.22
N GLU A 6 6.79 -8.55 5.47
CA GLU A 6 5.42 -8.18 5.80
C GLU A 6 5.17 -6.81 5.18
N ILE A 7 4.38 -6.76 4.11
CA ILE A 7 4.03 -5.50 3.48
C ILE A 7 2.90 -4.90 4.32
N ASP A 8 3.26 -3.98 5.20
CA ASP A 8 2.30 -3.23 6.00
C ASP A 8 1.51 -2.25 5.10
N ILE A 9 0.18 -2.45 5.04
CA ILE A 9 -0.72 -1.63 4.23
C ILE A 9 -0.65 -0.16 4.64
N ASN A 10 -0.50 0.16 5.93
CA ASN A 10 -0.44 1.54 6.41
C ASN A 10 0.81 2.27 5.90
N SER A 11 1.97 1.62 5.95
CA SER A 11 3.20 2.12 5.34
C SER A 11 3.02 2.39 3.85
N VAL A 12 2.38 1.48 3.12
CA VAL A 12 2.14 1.66 1.69
C VAL A 12 1.20 2.84 1.41
N MET A 13 0.13 3.00 2.19
CA MET A 13 -0.75 4.17 2.08
C MET A 13 0.01 5.49 2.31
N LYS A 14 0.96 5.49 3.26
CA LYS A 14 1.85 6.65 3.49
C LYS A 14 2.76 6.93 2.30
N ASP A 15 3.29 5.89 1.65
CA ASP A 15 4.11 6.06 0.45
C ASP A 15 3.31 6.53 -0.76
N MET A 16 2.05 6.10 -0.89
CA MET A 16 1.15 6.60 -1.93
C MET A 16 0.86 8.09 -1.80
N ASN A 17 0.81 8.64 -0.57
CA ASN A 17 0.70 10.07 -0.34
C ASN A 17 1.91 10.87 -0.84
N LYS A 18 3.07 10.23 -1.01
CA LYS A 18 4.30 10.87 -1.49
C LYS A 18 4.42 10.87 -3.01
N ILE A 19 3.56 10.13 -3.72
CA ILE A 19 3.55 10.09 -5.18
C ILE A 19 3.20 11.49 -5.70
N LYS A 20 4.04 12.04 -6.57
CA LYS A 20 3.82 13.36 -7.15
C LYS A 20 2.98 13.24 -8.42
N ARG A 21 2.32 14.34 -8.80
CA ARG A 21 1.60 14.44 -10.08
C ARG A 21 2.52 14.19 -11.27
N SER A 22 3.78 14.60 -11.19
CA SER A 22 4.80 14.34 -12.22
C SER A 22 4.99 12.85 -12.48
N ASP A 23 5.06 12.03 -11.42
CA ASP A 23 5.30 10.58 -11.54
C ASP A 23 4.10 9.88 -12.21
N LEU A 24 2.88 10.36 -11.95
CA LEU A 24 1.66 9.87 -12.58
C LEU A 24 1.53 10.33 -14.05
N ASN A 25 1.98 11.55 -14.36
CA ASN A 25 2.03 12.04 -15.74
C ASN A 25 3.05 11.27 -16.58
N GLU A 26 4.21 10.93 -16.02
CA GLU A 26 5.20 10.06 -16.65
C GLU A 26 4.58 8.70 -16.97
N LEU A 27 3.90 8.08 -15.99
CA LEU A 27 3.21 6.81 -16.18
C LEU A 27 2.14 6.89 -17.29
N LYS A 28 1.37 7.99 -17.36
CA LYS A 28 0.36 8.23 -18.41
C LYS A 28 0.99 8.44 -19.79
N SER A 29 2.17 9.07 -19.84
CA SER A 29 2.88 9.39 -21.09
C SER A 29 3.41 8.15 -21.82
N LEU A 30 3.45 7.00 -21.15
CA LEU A 30 3.82 5.72 -21.77
C LEU A 30 2.78 5.34 -22.84
N SER A 31 3.18 5.42 -24.10
CA SER A 31 2.36 5.05 -25.27
C SER A 31 2.21 3.52 -25.40
N ALA A 32 3.26 2.77 -25.05
CA ALA A 32 3.27 1.30 -25.03
C ALA A 32 3.89 0.77 -23.73
N PRO A 33 3.14 0.74 -22.62
CA PRO A 33 3.65 0.22 -21.36
C PRO A 33 3.93 -1.29 -21.44
N PRO A 34 4.96 -1.79 -20.74
CA PRO A 34 5.20 -3.23 -20.64
C PRO A 34 4.01 -3.94 -19.99
N SER A 35 3.85 -5.22 -20.30
CA SER A 35 2.71 -6.06 -19.85
C SER A 35 2.48 -5.99 -18.34
N GLY A 36 3.55 -5.89 -17.54
CA GLY A 36 3.46 -5.73 -16.09
C GLY A 36 2.74 -4.45 -15.64
N VAL A 37 3.00 -3.31 -16.27
CA VAL A 37 2.36 -2.03 -15.93
C VAL A 37 0.87 -2.05 -16.27
N ILE A 38 0.52 -2.64 -17.42
CA ILE A 38 -0.88 -2.84 -17.81
C ILE A 38 -1.59 -3.68 -16.77
N LYS A 39 -1.00 -4.81 -16.36
CA LYS A 39 -1.53 -5.70 -15.33
C LYS A 39 -1.74 -4.99 -13.99
N VAL A 40 -0.77 -4.18 -13.54
CA VAL A 40 -0.89 -3.38 -12.30
C VAL A 40 -2.10 -2.46 -12.38
N MET A 41 -2.25 -1.75 -13.48
CA MET A 41 -3.32 -0.77 -13.63
C MET A 41 -4.70 -1.41 -13.74
N GLN A 42 -4.79 -2.56 -14.42
CA GLN A 42 -6.01 -3.37 -14.43
C GLN A 42 -6.38 -3.84 -13.03
N ALA A 43 -5.41 -4.31 -12.23
CA ALA A 43 -5.63 -4.74 -10.86
C ALA A 43 -6.13 -3.59 -9.97
N VAL A 44 -5.53 -2.40 -10.10
CA VAL A 44 -5.95 -1.21 -9.37
C VAL A 44 -7.39 -0.82 -9.71
N CYS A 45 -7.74 -0.79 -11.01
CA CYS A 45 -9.08 -0.45 -11.45
C CYS A 45 -10.14 -1.45 -10.94
N LEU A 46 -9.78 -2.74 -10.83
CA LEU A 46 -10.65 -3.75 -10.23
C LEU A 46 -10.88 -3.51 -8.73
N LEU A 47 -9.85 -3.10 -7.99
CA LEU A 47 -9.96 -2.77 -6.57
C LEU A 47 -10.77 -1.51 -6.32
N LEU A 48 -10.65 -0.51 -7.20
CA LEU A 48 -11.46 0.73 -7.13
C LEU A 48 -12.95 0.50 -7.43
N GLY A 49 -13.33 -0.68 -7.93
CA GLY A 49 -14.72 -0.97 -8.30
C GLY A 49 -15.18 -0.30 -9.60
N ASN A 50 -14.29 0.39 -10.32
CA ASN A 50 -14.57 1.12 -11.57
C ASN A 50 -14.82 0.19 -12.79
N GLY A 51 -15.21 -1.06 -12.58
CA GLY A 51 -15.38 -2.05 -13.64
C GLY A 51 -14.06 -2.59 -14.20
N LYS A 52 -14.12 -3.31 -15.32
CA LYS A 52 -12.93 -3.81 -16.03
C LYS A 52 -12.35 -2.65 -16.85
N CYS A 53 -11.28 -2.01 -16.38
CA CYS A 53 -10.39 -1.29 -17.29
C CYS A 53 -9.72 -2.32 -18.21
N SER A 54 -10.35 -2.76 -19.30
CA SER A 54 -9.78 -3.80 -20.15
C SER A 54 -8.63 -3.27 -21.00
N SER A 55 -8.66 -1.97 -21.33
CA SER A 55 -7.66 -1.30 -22.16
C SER A 55 -6.74 -0.36 -21.36
N TRP A 56 -5.51 -0.21 -21.85
CA TRP A 56 -4.58 0.83 -21.39
C TRP A 56 -5.16 2.24 -21.60
N THR A 57 -5.96 2.45 -22.64
CA THR A 57 -6.57 3.77 -22.91
C THR A 57 -7.52 4.19 -21.79
N ASP A 58 -8.31 3.26 -21.25
CA ASP A 58 -9.21 3.56 -20.12
C ASP A 58 -8.42 3.80 -18.83
N SER A 59 -7.29 3.11 -18.70
CA SER A 59 -6.33 3.34 -17.62
C SER A 59 -5.74 4.75 -17.68
N GLN A 60 -5.33 5.21 -18.87
CA GLN A 60 -4.82 6.57 -19.08
C GLN A 60 -5.86 7.65 -18.78
N LYS A 61 -7.14 7.38 -19.07
CA LYS A 61 -8.24 8.29 -18.67
C LYS A 61 -8.34 8.42 -17.16
N ASN A 62 -8.23 7.32 -16.41
CA ASN A 62 -8.21 7.36 -14.95
C ASN A 62 -7.00 8.13 -14.40
N LEU A 63 -5.85 8.02 -15.07
CA LEU A 63 -4.65 8.81 -14.76
C LEU A 63 -4.72 10.27 -15.20
N SER A 64 -5.77 10.68 -15.93
CA SER A 64 -5.92 12.06 -16.38
C SER A 64 -6.20 13.04 -15.24
N ASP A 65 -6.78 12.54 -14.14
CA ASP A 65 -7.01 13.29 -12.91
C ASP A 65 -6.23 12.68 -11.74
N PRO A 66 -4.91 12.93 -11.64
CA PRO A 66 -4.03 12.35 -10.62
C PRO A 66 -4.53 12.52 -9.19
N ASN A 67 -5.08 13.69 -8.86
CA ASN A 67 -5.60 13.96 -7.51
C ASN A 67 -6.82 13.11 -7.19
N SER A 68 -7.78 13.03 -8.13
CA SER A 68 -8.99 12.22 -7.96
C SER A 68 -8.64 10.75 -7.85
N PHE A 69 -7.73 10.27 -8.68
CA PHE A 69 -7.23 8.90 -8.65
C PHE A 69 -6.62 8.54 -7.28
N LEU A 70 -5.72 9.38 -6.76
CA LEU A 70 -5.12 9.18 -5.43
C LEU A 70 -6.15 9.23 -4.30
N GLN A 71 -7.18 10.10 -4.39
CA GLN A 71 -8.26 10.15 -3.40
C GLN A 71 -9.10 8.87 -3.43
N LYS A 72 -9.47 8.39 -4.63
CA LYS A 72 -10.21 7.14 -4.80
C LYS A 72 -9.46 5.96 -4.18
N LEU A 73 -8.15 5.89 -4.37
CA LEU A 73 -7.30 4.84 -3.78
C LEU A 73 -7.31 4.85 -2.25
N LYS A 74 -7.36 6.03 -1.63
CA LYS A 74 -7.45 6.18 -0.17
C LYS A 74 -8.83 5.85 0.38
N ASN A 75 -9.85 6.12 -0.40
CA ASN A 75 -11.24 5.87 -0.03
C ASN A 75 -11.67 4.41 -0.29
N VAL A 76 -10.77 3.54 -0.78
CA VAL A 76 -11.06 2.11 -0.91
C VAL A 76 -11.26 1.50 0.47
N ASP A 77 -12.44 0.95 0.67
CA ASP A 77 -12.74 0.13 1.84
C ASP A 77 -12.07 -1.23 1.69
N LYS A 78 -10.92 -1.37 2.34
CA LYS A 78 -10.08 -2.58 2.35
C LYS A 78 -10.74 -3.76 3.06
N ASP A 79 -11.72 -3.51 3.92
CA ASP A 79 -12.39 -4.53 4.73
C ASP A 79 -13.64 -5.09 4.01
N ASN A 80 -14.20 -4.32 3.05
CA ASN A 80 -15.39 -4.71 2.26
C ASN A 80 -15.07 -5.09 0.79
N ILE A 81 -13.85 -5.54 0.49
CA ILE A 81 -13.49 -5.98 -0.86
C ILE A 81 -14.14 -7.33 -1.17
N ARG A 82 -14.88 -7.42 -2.27
CA ARG A 82 -15.49 -8.70 -2.71
C ARG A 82 -14.43 -9.79 -2.88
N PRO A 83 -14.59 -10.98 -2.25
CA PRO A 83 -13.61 -12.07 -2.34
C PRO A 83 -13.32 -12.54 -3.76
N SER A 84 -14.29 -12.39 -4.67
CA SER A 84 -14.15 -12.71 -6.10
C SER A 84 -13.11 -11.82 -6.80
N VAL A 85 -13.01 -10.55 -6.41
CA VAL A 85 -12.01 -9.61 -6.95
C VAL A 85 -10.63 -10.02 -6.48
N MET A 86 -10.46 -10.28 -5.18
CA MET A 86 -9.17 -10.67 -4.61
C MET A 86 -8.67 -12.00 -5.20
N THR A 87 -9.56 -12.99 -5.36
CA THR A 87 -9.23 -14.28 -5.98
C THR A 87 -8.74 -14.11 -7.42
N ARG A 88 -9.40 -13.24 -8.18
CA ARG A 88 -8.99 -12.91 -9.55
C ARG A 88 -7.63 -12.23 -9.57
N ILE A 89 -7.37 -11.28 -8.67
CA ILE A 89 -6.07 -10.60 -8.57
C ILE A 89 -4.95 -11.60 -8.29
N ARG A 90 -5.15 -12.50 -7.32
CA ARG A 90 -4.18 -13.56 -6.99
C ARG A 90 -3.84 -14.42 -8.19
N LYS A 91 -4.87 -14.94 -8.87
CA LYS A 91 -4.71 -15.87 -10.00
C LYS A 91 -4.14 -15.21 -11.25
N THR A 92 -4.51 -13.96 -11.51
CA THR A 92 -4.15 -13.28 -12.77
C THR A 92 -2.85 -12.47 -12.67
N TYR A 93 -2.52 -11.93 -11.50
CA TYR A 93 -1.40 -11.01 -11.33
C TYR A 93 -0.36 -11.53 -10.35
N THR A 94 -0.75 -11.93 -9.13
CA THR A 94 0.21 -12.36 -8.10
C THR A 94 0.89 -13.70 -8.41
N SER A 95 0.28 -14.54 -9.25
CA SER A 95 0.90 -15.78 -9.73
C SER A 95 2.01 -15.55 -10.76
N ASP A 96 2.12 -14.34 -11.32
CA ASP A 96 3.09 -14.02 -12.36
C ASP A 96 4.41 -13.55 -11.71
N PRO A 97 5.54 -14.23 -11.96
CA PRO A 97 6.84 -13.85 -11.40
C PRO A 97 7.32 -12.49 -11.92
N ASP A 98 6.74 -11.97 -13.01
CA ASP A 98 7.05 -10.65 -13.52
C ASP A 98 6.31 -9.51 -12.81
N PHE A 99 5.31 -9.85 -11.98
CA PHE A 99 4.56 -8.90 -11.16
C PHE A 99 5.29 -8.57 -9.86
N THR A 100 6.48 -7.96 -9.96
CA THR A 100 7.28 -7.56 -8.80
C THR A 100 7.35 -6.04 -8.66
N THR A 101 7.39 -5.57 -7.41
CA THR A 101 7.52 -4.14 -7.12
C THR A 101 8.82 -3.56 -7.69
N GLU A 102 9.92 -4.31 -7.65
CA GLU A 102 11.23 -3.89 -8.15
C GLU A 102 11.23 -3.64 -9.66
N ARG A 103 10.66 -4.56 -10.45
CA ARG A 103 10.54 -4.38 -11.90
C ARG A 103 9.62 -3.22 -12.26
N MET A 104 8.56 -2.99 -11.48
CA MET A 104 7.68 -1.85 -11.73
C MET A 104 8.35 -0.52 -11.34
N MET A 105 9.12 -0.50 -10.24
CA MET A 105 9.90 0.68 -9.82
C MET A 105 10.97 1.08 -10.84
N SER A 106 11.57 0.12 -11.55
CA SER A 106 12.56 0.45 -12.59
C SER A 106 11.95 1.13 -13.82
N ILE A 107 10.65 0.92 -14.07
CA ILE A 107 9.93 1.57 -15.17
C ILE A 107 9.41 2.93 -14.73
N SER A 108 8.72 2.97 -13.60
CA SER A 108 8.19 4.21 -13.04
C SER A 108 8.00 4.07 -11.54
N ARG A 109 8.40 5.11 -10.81
CA ARG A 109 8.19 5.17 -9.36
C ARG A 109 6.71 5.04 -8.99
N ALA A 110 5.82 5.67 -9.76
CA ALA A 110 4.37 5.55 -9.56
C ALA A 110 3.86 4.12 -9.81
N ALA A 111 4.29 3.47 -10.90
CA ALA A 111 3.94 2.09 -11.18
C ALA A 111 4.39 1.13 -10.07
N GLY A 112 5.61 1.32 -9.56
CA GLY A 112 6.15 0.58 -8.43
C GLY A 112 5.30 0.73 -7.17
N SER A 113 4.98 1.96 -6.77
CA SER A 113 4.14 2.20 -5.59
C SER A 113 2.72 1.61 -5.75
N LEU A 114 2.11 1.72 -6.92
CA LEU A 114 0.81 1.11 -7.22
C LEU A 114 0.86 -0.42 -7.17
N CYS A 115 1.91 -1.02 -7.73
CA CYS A 115 2.16 -2.47 -7.66
C CYS A 115 2.27 -2.94 -6.21
N ARG A 116 3.08 -2.23 -5.40
CA ARG A 116 3.24 -2.52 -3.97
C ARG A 116 1.91 -2.48 -3.23
N TRP A 117 1.05 -1.52 -3.55
CA TRP A 117 -0.28 -1.38 -2.95
C TRP A 117 -1.21 -2.56 -3.25
N VAL A 118 -1.24 -3.03 -4.50
CA VAL A 118 -2.03 -4.22 -4.87
C VAL A 118 -1.57 -5.45 -4.08
N ILE A 119 -0.26 -5.65 -3.96
CA ILE A 119 0.32 -6.76 -3.18
C ILE A 119 0.01 -6.60 -1.68
N ALA A 120 0.08 -5.38 -1.16
CA ALA A 120 -0.26 -5.09 0.23
C ALA A 120 -1.73 -5.42 0.55
N MET A 121 -2.66 -5.06 -0.36
CA MET A 121 -4.08 -5.41 -0.23
C MET A 121 -4.30 -6.92 -0.24
N ASP A 122 -3.56 -7.65 -1.07
CA ASP A 122 -3.61 -9.10 -1.11
C ASP A 122 -3.18 -9.76 0.22
N GLN A 123 -2.06 -9.28 0.77
CA GLN A 123 -1.54 -9.74 2.06
C GLN A 123 -2.46 -9.34 3.21
N TYR A 124 -3.03 -8.14 3.16
CA TYR A 124 -3.99 -7.67 4.17
C TYR A 124 -5.24 -8.55 4.21
N ASP A 125 -5.83 -8.95 3.06
CA ASP A 125 -6.97 -9.89 3.04
C ASP A 125 -6.59 -11.27 3.60
N LYS A 126 -5.37 -11.77 3.35
CA LYS A 126 -4.88 -13.01 3.98
C LYS A 126 -4.79 -12.85 5.48
N HIS A 127 -4.19 -11.74 5.95
CA HIS A 127 -4.01 -11.47 7.37
C HIS A 127 -5.32 -11.16 8.08
N LEU A 128 -6.32 -10.52 7.45
CA LEU A 128 -7.67 -10.31 8.02
C LEU A 128 -8.36 -11.64 8.36
N LYS A 129 -8.24 -12.62 7.45
CA LYS A 129 -8.71 -13.99 7.70
C LYS A 129 -7.96 -14.67 8.85
N THR A 130 -6.72 -14.28 9.08
CA THR A 130 -5.90 -14.75 10.23
C THR A 130 -6.11 -13.92 11.50
N SER A 131 -6.48 -12.65 11.41
CA SER A 131 -6.60 -11.72 12.54
C SER A 131 -7.97 -11.68 13.17
N SER A 132 -9.00 -12.22 12.51
CA SER A 132 -10.17 -12.75 13.20
C SER A 132 -9.83 -13.92 14.16
N GLN A 133 -8.60 -14.45 14.13
CA GLN A 133 -8.07 -15.34 15.18
C GLN A 133 -7.10 -14.63 16.16
N THR A 134 -6.71 -13.38 15.91
CA THR A 134 -5.68 -12.66 16.68
C THR A 134 -6.05 -11.19 16.98
N GLU A 135 -7.24 -10.94 17.51
CA GLU A 135 -7.60 -9.64 18.13
C GLU A 135 -6.76 -9.28 19.38
N LYS A 136 -5.63 -9.94 19.66
CA LYS A 136 -4.91 -9.82 20.93
C LYS A 136 -3.61 -9.00 20.93
N LYS A 137 -3.09 -8.45 19.82
CA LYS A 137 -1.68 -7.97 19.82
C LYS A 137 -1.29 -6.61 19.23
N THR A 138 -2.16 -5.79 18.65
CA THR A 138 -1.67 -4.56 17.97
C THR A 138 -2.31 -3.26 18.48
N THR A 139 -2.38 -3.09 19.80
CA THR A 139 -2.53 -1.78 20.47
C THR A 139 -1.18 -1.14 20.85
N GLU A 140 -0.05 -1.62 20.28
CA GLU A 140 1.29 -1.31 20.80
C GLU A 140 2.23 -0.54 19.87
N LYS A 141 1.72 0.21 18.87
CA LYS A 141 2.59 1.09 18.03
C LYS A 141 2.28 2.59 18.11
N GLN A 142 1.43 3.03 19.04
CA GLN A 142 1.15 4.45 19.25
C GLN A 142 1.54 4.99 20.63
N ASN A 143 1.98 4.16 21.59
CA ASN A 143 2.24 4.58 22.97
C ASN A 143 3.75 4.73 23.33
N LYS A 144 4.64 4.87 22.33
CA LYS A 144 6.09 5.00 22.56
C LYS A 144 6.70 6.36 22.21
N SER A 145 5.88 7.34 21.82
CA SER A 145 6.33 8.71 21.48
C SER A 145 6.27 9.71 22.65
N ASP A 146 5.57 9.42 23.76
CA ASP A 146 5.24 10.45 24.76
C ASP A 146 5.85 10.27 26.17
N LYS A 147 6.56 9.16 26.45
CA LYS A 147 7.10 8.93 27.81
C LYS A 147 8.62 9.05 27.98
N PHE A 148 9.40 9.23 26.92
CA PHE A 148 10.86 9.33 27.07
C PHE A 148 11.36 10.77 27.31
N SER A 149 10.55 11.80 27.08
CA SER A 149 10.96 13.20 27.34
C SER A 149 10.73 13.67 28.78
N ARG A 150 10.21 12.84 29.69
CA ARG A 150 9.94 13.22 31.09
C ARG A 150 10.92 12.67 32.13
N TYR A 151 11.92 11.90 31.70
CA TYR A 151 12.90 11.28 32.61
C TYR A 151 14.29 11.94 32.63
N SER A 152 14.49 13.03 31.90
CA SER A 152 15.78 13.72 31.90
C SER A 152 15.58 15.23 31.88
N VAL A 153 15.22 15.80 33.03
CA VAL A 153 15.93 16.90 33.73
C VAL A 153 15.09 17.41 34.92
N SER A 154 15.73 17.53 36.09
CA SER A 154 15.24 18.19 37.33
C SER A 154 14.20 17.39 38.12
N THR A 155 14.53 16.72 39.23
CA THR A 155 15.10 17.28 40.46
C THR A 155 16.11 16.33 41.11
N PHE A 156 17.39 16.55 40.80
CA PHE A 156 18.47 16.44 41.76
C PHE A 156 18.10 17.29 42.99
N GLY A 157 17.91 16.67 44.16
CA GLY A 157 17.64 17.44 45.38
C GLY A 157 17.13 16.61 46.57
N HIS A 158 18.02 16.32 47.51
CA HIS A 158 17.75 16.29 48.96
C HIS A 158 17.17 15.04 49.66
N ILE A 159 17.35 13.80 49.19
CA ILE A 159 16.90 12.62 50.00
C ILE A 159 17.90 11.45 50.02
N TRP A 160 19.20 11.74 50.16
CA TRP A 160 20.22 10.73 50.51
C TRP A 160 21.02 11.19 51.74
N LYS A 161 20.33 11.62 52.80
CA LYS A 161 21.00 12.03 54.05
C LYS A 161 20.60 11.24 55.30
N TYR A 162 19.60 10.36 55.27
CA TYR A 162 19.19 9.63 56.48
C TYR A 162 18.57 8.26 56.19
N LEU A 163 19.39 7.29 55.83
CA LEU A 163 19.14 5.85 56.06
C LEU A 163 20.43 5.05 55.86
#